data_AF-A0A915EDZ7-F1
#
_entry.id   AF-A0A915EDZ7-F1
#
_cell.length_a   1.000
_cell.length_b   1.000
_cell.length_c   1.000
_cell.angle_alpha   90.00
_cell.angle_beta   90.00
_cell.angle_gamma   90.00
#
_symmetry.space_group_name_H-M   'P 1'
#
loop_
_entity.id
_entity.type
_entity.pdbx_description
1 polymer ?
#
loop_
_entity_poly.entity_id
_entity_poly.type
_entity_poly.pdbx_seq_one_letter_code
_entity_poly.pdbx_strand_id
1 'polypeptide(L)'
;MLLLILVLNNSYSVVRAQNSLGVWVNIYVCDKNPVFFEPETGSNSVIYPSVYFTWMSPNSFPILFVNQTVFGILENGADLMLPGVLISDVMSLHFPANFPVAIAVASSFGGETKFHGPIAVGKALMSSEQMLASGMKGRGVQVLHFYHDTLWEFGAKTSLLLSPWTPCRLRMSCRRTTP
;
A
#
# COMPACT_ATOMS: atom_id res chain seq x y z
N MET A 1 7.03 -17.72 3.10
CA MET A 1 8.36 -18.33 3.38
C MET A 1 9.33 -18.24 2.20
N LEU A 2 8.89 -18.43 0.94
CA LEU A 2 9.78 -18.28 -0.24
C LEU A 2 10.32 -16.86 -0.46
N LEU A 3 9.55 -15.82 -0.16
CA LEU A 3 9.94 -14.43 -0.44
C LEU A 3 11.19 -14.00 0.36
N LEU A 4 11.36 -14.51 1.59
CA LEU A 4 12.51 -14.23 2.42
C LEU A 4 13.79 -14.85 1.85
N ILE A 5 13.68 -16.01 1.18
CA ILE A 5 14.81 -16.75 0.60
C ILE A 5 15.30 -16.10 -0.69
N LEU A 6 14.39 -15.54 -1.52
CA LEU A 6 14.78 -14.83 -2.75
C LEU A 6 15.61 -13.58 -2.46
N VAL A 7 15.32 -12.86 -1.37
CA VAL A 7 16.08 -11.65 -0.96
C VAL A 7 17.52 -11.98 -0.56
N LEU A 8 17.81 -13.20 -0.09
CA LEU A 8 19.15 -13.58 0.39
C LEU A 8 20.18 -13.78 -0.74
N ASN A 9 19.74 -13.97 -1.99
CA ASN A 9 20.65 -14.13 -3.13
C ASN A 9 21.06 -12.81 -3.79
N ASN A 10 20.51 -11.69 -3.31
CA ASN A 10 20.67 -10.38 -3.90
C ASN A 10 21.54 -9.46 -3.02
N SER A 11 22.15 -8.45 -3.64
CA SER A 11 22.93 -7.45 -2.89
C SER A 11 21.99 -6.55 -2.08
N TYR A 12 22.10 -6.62 -0.75
CA TYR A 12 21.36 -5.75 0.16
C TYR A 12 22.25 -4.62 0.69
N SER A 13 21.67 -3.43 0.83
CA SER A 13 22.34 -2.28 1.46
C SER A 13 21.35 -1.45 2.25
N VAL A 14 21.82 -0.81 3.32
CA VAL A 14 21.03 0.14 4.10
C VAL A 14 21.51 1.55 3.79
N VAL A 15 20.58 2.41 3.37
CA VAL A 15 20.82 3.83 3.12
C VAL A 15 20.12 4.63 4.20
N ARG A 16 20.84 5.55 4.84
CA ARG A 16 20.23 6.48 5.81
C ARG A 16 20.00 7.82 5.13
N ALA A 17 18.77 8.30 5.17
CA ALA A 17 18.36 9.57 4.59
C ALA A 17 17.55 10.38 5.60
N GLN A 18 17.38 11.68 5.34
CA GLN A 18 16.55 12.56 6.13
C GLN A 18 15.40 13.08 5.25
N ASN A 19 14.17 13.07 5.77
CA ASN A 19 13.03 13.64 5.05
C ASN A 19 12.98 15.17 5.21
N SER A 20 12.05 15.81 4.50
CA SER A 20 11.85 17.27 4.56
C SER A 20 11.46 17.80 5.95
N LEU A 21 11.03 16.92 6.86
CA LEU A 21 10.68 17.23 8.24
C LEU A 21 11.85 17.03 9.21
N GLY A 22 13.04 16.69 8.71
CA GLY A 22 14.22 16.45 9.55
C GLY A 22 14.25 15.08 10.24
N VAL A 23 13.30 14.18 9.92
CA VAL A 23 13.26 12.83 10.48
C VAL A 23 14.19 11.92 9.69
N TRP A 24 15.05 11.18 10.41
CA TRP A 24 15.91 10.17 9.83
C TRP A 24 15.11 8.94 9.43
N VAL A 25 15.45 8.35 8.29
CA VAL A 25 14.80 7.17 7.73
C VAL A 25 15.89 6.19 7.29
N ASN A 26 15.81 4.95 7.78
CA ASN A 26 16.61 3.84 7.25
C ASN A 26 15.86 3.24 6.06
N ILE A 27 16.53 3.13 4.92
CA ILE A 27 15.98 2.58 3.68
C ILE A 27 16.74 1.29 3.38
N TYR A 28 16.02 0.18 3.32
CA TYR A 28 16.56 -1.13 2.98
C TYR A 28 16.42 -1.35 1.49
N VAL A 29 17.56 -1.45 0.81
CA VAL A 29 17.66 -1.50 -0.64
C VAL A 29 18.10 -2.90 -1.05
N CYS A 30 17.43 -3.47 -2.04
CA CYS A 30 17.77 -4.73 -2.69
C CYS A 30 17.86 -4.47 -4.20
N ASP A 31 18.99 -4.79 -4.82
CA ASP A 31 19.24 -4.57 -6.25
C ASP A 31 18.84 -3.16 -6.73
N LYS A 32 19.29 -2.15 -5.98
CA LYS A 32 19.02 -0.71 -6.23
C LYS A 32 17.55 -0.29 -6.11
N ASN A 33 16.67 -1.16 -5.62
CA ASN A 33 15.28 -0.82 -5.35
C ASN A 33 15.03 -0.74 -3.84
N PRO A 34 14.38 0.31 -3.34
CA PRO A 34 13.97 0.35 -1.94
C PRO A 34 12.89 -0.71 -1.72
N VAL A 35 13.07 -1.54 -0.71
CA VAL A 35 12.18 -2.65 -0.36
C VAL A 35 11.40 -2.33 0.89
N PHE A 36 12.09 -1.81 1.90
CA PHE A 36 11.49 -1.37 3.15
C PHE A 36 12.06 -0.02 3.56
N PHE A 37 11.33 0.70 4.38
CA PHE A 37 11.81 1.90 5.04
C PHE A 37 11.33 1.96 6.48
N GLU A 38 12.15 2.56 7.33
CA GLU A 38 11.91 2.65 8.77
C GLU A 38 12.17 4.10 9.20
N PRO A 39 11.12 4.91 9.40
CA PRO A 39 11.27 6.26 9.92
C PRO A 39 11.55 6.22 11.42
N GLU A 40 12.53 7.01 11.86
CA GLU A 40 12.97 7.13 13.26
C GLU A 40 12.01 8.02 14.05
N THR A 41 10.80 7.50 14.32
CA THR A 41 9.77 8.19 15.10
C THR A 41 9.77 7.71 16.56
N GLY A 42 10.68 8.25 17.37
CA GLY A 42 10.72 8.00 18.81
C GLY A 42 11.14 6.57 19.19
N SER A 43 10.59 6.04 20.30
CA SER A 43 11.02 4.79 20.94
C SER A 43 10.52 3.51 20.27
N ASN A 44 9.70 3.59 19.22
CA ASN A 44 9.15 2.42 18.54
C ASN A 44 9.15 2.66 17.02
N SER A 45 10.25 2.30 16.35
CA SER A 45 10.37 2.39 14.91
C SER A 45 9.67 1.20 14.25
N VAL A 46 8.80 1.49 13.29
CA VAL A 46 8.04 0.47 12.54
C VAL A 46 8.61 0.41 11.13
N ILE A 47 8.84 -0.80 10.63
CA ILE A 47 9.29 -1.03 9.25
C ILE A 47 8.06 -1.08 8.34
N TYR A 48 8.08 -0.27 7.29
CA TYR A 48 7.03 -0.19 6.27
C TYR A 48 7.55 -0.71 4.93
N PRO A 49 6.72 -1.40 4.12
CA PRO A 49 7.10 -1.81 2.78
C PRO A 49 7.13 -0.61 1.84
N SER A 50 8.00 -0.64 0.82
CA SER A 50 7.91 0.27 -0.31
C SER A 50 6.80 -0.17 -1.28
N VAL A 51 6.37 0.71 -2.19
CA VAL A 51 5.46 0.32 -3.27
C VAL A 51 6.09 -0.78 -4.15
N TYR A 52 7.41 -0.74 -4.38
CA TYR A 52 8.14 -1.79 -5.10
C TYR A 52 7.98 -3.16 -4.44
N PHE A 53 8.10 -3.24 -3.11
CA PHE A 53 7.90 -4.50 -2.41
C PHE A 53 6.48 -5.02 -2.56
N THR A 54 5.48 -4.13 -2.46
CA THR A 54 4.09 -4.54 -2.63
C THR A 54 3.79 -5.08 -4.04
N TRP A 55 4.51 -4.64 -5.07
CA TRP A 55 4.41 -5.21 -6.41
C TRP A 55 5.07 -6.58 -6.53
N MET A 56 6.19 -6.79 -5.84
CA MET A 56 6.87 -8.09 -5.80
C MET A 56 6.11 -9.13 -4.97
N SER A 57 5.40 -8.69 -3.92
CA SER A 57 4.63 -9.55 -3.03
C SER A 57 3.27 -8.94 -2.67
N PRO A 58 2.29 -9.01 -3.60
CA PRO A 58 0.95 -8.43 -3.41
C PRO A 58 0.19 -8.93 -2.18
N ASN A 59 0.50 -10.13 -1.70
CA ASN A 59 -0.25 -10.80 -0.64
C ASN A 59 0.40 -10.65 0.75
N SER A 60 1.48 -9.87 0.86
CA SER A 60 2.19 -9.71 2.13
C SER A 60 1.53 -8.72 3.09
N PHE A 61 0.69 -7.83 2.59
CA PHE A 61 0.06 -6.76 3.36
C PHE A 61 -1.41 -6.57 2.96
N PRO A 62 -2.27 -6.11 3.87
CA PRO A 62 -3.64 -5.74 3.54
C PRO A 62 -3.63 -4.58 2.53
N ILE A 63 -4.49 -4.69 1.51
CA ILE A 63 -4.63 -3.69 0.45
C ILE A 63 -6.02 -3.07 0.53
N LEU A 64 -6.09 -1.77 0.79
CA LEU A 64 -7.32 -0.99 0.70
C LEU A 64 -7.49 -0.51 -0.73
N PHE A 65 -8.64 -0.79 -1.33
CA PHE A 65 -8.96 -0.25 -2.65
C PHE A 65 -9.72 1.06 -2.54
N VAL A 66 -9.37 2.00 -3.41
CA VAL A 66 -10.00 3.33 -3.48
C VAL A 66 -10.54 3.58 -4.88
N ASN A 67 -11.50 4.50 -5.00
CA ASN A 67 -11.95 4.96 -6.31
C ASN A 67 -10.83 5.73 -7.03
N GLN A 68 -10.81 5.68 -8.36
CA GLN A 68 -9.89 6.44 -9.20
C GLN A 68 -9.86 7.95 -8.91
N THR A 69 -10.95 8.55 -8.42
CA THR A 69 -10.99 9.97 -8.02
C THR A 69 -10.02 10.32 -6.90
N VAL A 70 -9.59 9.34 -6.10
CA VAL A 70 -8.67 9.51 -4.98
C VAL A 70 -7.21 9.48 -5.43
N PHE A 71 -6.92 9.00 -6.64
CA PHE A 71 -5.56 8.84 -7.18
C PHE A 71 -4.73 10.13 -7.09
N GLY A 72 -5.20 11.21 -7.71
CA GLY A 72 -4.46 12.48 -7.73
C GLY A 72 -4.33 13.12 -6.35
N ILE A 73 -5.20 12.79 -5.39
CA ILE A 73 -5.10 13.26 -4.01
C ILE A 73 -3.93 12.54 -3.31
N LEU A 74 -3.81 11.23 -3.51
CA LEU A 74 -2.74 10.41 -2.93
C LEU A 74 -1.37 10.71 -3.55
N GLU A 75 -1.31 11.02 -4.85
CA GLU A 75 -0.06 11.45 -5.53
C GLU A 75 0.49 12.77 -4.99
N ASN A 76 -0.31 13.56 -4.28
CA ASN A 76 0.16 14.76 -3.59
C ASN A 76 0.58 14.48 -2.12
N GLY A 77 0.64 13.22 -1.72
CA GLY A 77 1.04 12.81 -0.37
C GLY A 77 -0.02 13.07 0.71
N ALA A 78 -1.29 13.24 0.34
CA ALA A 78 -2.37 13.42 1.30
C ALA A 78 -2.77 12.10 2.00
N ASP A 79 -3.23 12.21 3.25
CA ASP A 79 -3.80 11.09 3.99
C ASP A 79 -5.04 10.51 3.31
N LEU A 80 -5.24 9.19 3.44
CA LEU A 80 -6.43 8.54 2.91
C LEU A 80 -7.62 8.76 3.84
N MET A 81 -8.62 9.46 3.32
CA MET A 81 -9.92 9.61 3.94
C MET A 81 -10.80 8.37 3.65
N LEU A 82 -11.44 7.83 4.69
CA LEU A 82 -12.28 6.63 4.59
C LEU A 82 -13.44 6.70 3.57
N PRO A 83 -14.06 7.87 3.28
CA PRO A 83 -15.08 7.96 2.23
C PRO A 83 -14.59 7.57 0.82
N GLY A 84 -13.28 7.62 0.58
CA GLY A 84 -12.68 7.20 -0.69
C GLY A 84 -12.43 5.69 -0.81
N VAL A 85 -12.59 4.94 0.28
CA VAL A 85 -12.29 3.50 0.36
C VAL A 85 -13.50 2.68 -0.07
N LEU A 86 -13.26 1.64 -0.84
CA LEU A 86 -14.28 0.66 -1.21
C LEU A 86 -14.59 -0.25 -0.02
N ILE A 87 -15.85 -0.20 0.43
CA ILE A 87 -16.32 -0.89 1.64
C ILE A 87 -16.20 -2.41 1.51
N SER A 88 -16.41 -2.94 0.30
CA SER A 88 -16.35 -4.38 0.01
C SER A 88 -15.05 -5.04 0.45
N ASP A 89 -13.95 -4.30 0.40
CA ASP A 89 -12.62 -4.84 0.71
C ASP A 89 -12.34 -4.80 2.21
N VAL A 90 -12.73 -3.72 2.89
CA VAL A 90 -12.54 -3.57 4.35
C VAL A 90 -13.28 -4.66 5.13
N MET A 91 -14.45 -5.09 4.64
CA MET A 91 -15.21 -6.17 5.26
C MET A 91 -14.49 -7.53 5.24
N SER A 92 -13.51 -7.72 4.35
CA SER A 92 -12.75 -8.96 4.20
C SER A 92 -11.35 -8.92 4.83
N LEU A 93 -10.92 -7.75 5.30
CA LEU A 93 -9.60 -7.51 5.86
C LEU A 93 -9.67 -7.39 7.37
N HIS A 94 -8.67 -7.94 8.06
CA HIS A 94 -8.51 -7.80 9.50
C HIS A 94 -7.11 -7.28 9.82
N PHE A 95 -7.03 -6.06 10.35
CA PHE A 95 -5.77 -5.47 10.80
C PHE A 95 -5.99 -4.50 11.96
N PRO A 96 -5.05 -4.43 12.93
CA PRO A 96 -5.14 -3.49 14.03
C PRO A 96 -4.78 -2.06 13.59
N ALA A 97 -5.08 -1.09 14.45
CA ALA A 97 -4.54 0.26 14.29
C ALA A 97 -2.99 0.24 14.38
N ASN A 98 -2.37 1.24 13.75
CA ASN A 98 -0.92 1.37 13.55
C ASN A 98 -0.25 0.28 12.70
N PHE A 99 -1.03 -0.56 12.02
CA PHE A 99 -0.50 -1.59 11.12
C PHE A 99 -0.13 -1.00 9.74
N PRO A 100 0.94 -1.49 9.08
CA PRO A 100 1.26 -1.14 7.69
C PRO A 100 0.17 -1.63 6.72
N VAL A 101 -0.34 -0.74 5.88
CA VAL A 101 -1.36 -1.05 4.87
C VAL A 101 -0.96 -0.46 3.52
N ALA A 102 -1.30 -1.16 2.43
CA ALA A 102 -1.12 -0.66 1.07
C ALA A 102 -2.44 -0.12 0.51
N ILE A 103 -2.36 0.78 -0.46
CA ILE A 103 -3.52 1.41 -1.10
C ILE A 103 -3.43 1.18 -2.60
N ALA A 104 -4.48 0.64 -3.21
CA ALA A 104 -4.60 0.40 -4.65
C ALA A 104 -5.85 1.10 -5.20
N VAL A 105 -5.84 1.42 -6.49
CA VAL A 105 -6.95 2.09 -7.17
C VAL A 105 -7.79 1.07 -7.92
N ALA A 106 -9.10 1.17 -7.79
CA ALA A 106 -10.06 0.49 -8.62
C ALA A 106 -10.76 1.50 -9.55
N SER A 107 -10.85 1.13 -10.82
CA SER A 107 -11.54 1.86 -11.88
C SER A 107 -12.56 0.94 -12.53
N SER A 108 -13.78 1.42 -12.77
CA SER A 108 -14.81 0.65 -13.46
C SER A 108 -15.17 1.33 -14.77
N PHE A 109 -15.05 0.60 -15.87
CA PHE A 109 -15.41 1.09 -17.20
C PHE A 109 -16.07 -0.04 -17.99
N GLY A 110 -17.24 0.22 -18.57
CA GLY A 110 -17.95 -0.77 -19.40
C GLY A 110 -18.40 -2.04 -18.65
N GLY A 111 -18.57 -1.99 -17.33
CA GLY A 111 -18.94 -3.15 -16.51
C GLY A 111 -17.76 -4.02 -16.07
N GLU A 112 -16.54 -3.70 -16.49
CA GLU A 112 -15.32 -4.33 -16.00
C GLU A 112 -14.63 -3.46 -14.95
N THR A 113 -14.19 -4.10 -13.85
CA THR A 113 -13.37 -3.43 -12.83
C THR A 113 -11.90 -3.75 -13.08
N LYS A 114 -11.11 -2.71 -13.33
CA LYS A 114 -9.65 -2.77 -13.42
C LYS A 114 -9.04 -2.21 -12.15
N PHE A 115 -8.01 -2.89 -11.67
CA PHE A 115 -7.27 -2.49 -10.49
C PHE A 115 -5.87 -2.06 -10.89
N HIS A 116 -5.35 -1.03 -10.21
CA HIS A 116 -4.04 -0.45 -10.44
C HIS A 116 -3.34 -0.27 -9.10
N GLY A 117 -2.08 -0.68 -8.99
CA GLY A 117 -1.29 -0.44 -7.77
C GLY A 117 -0.63 -1.68 -7.18
N PRO A 118 -0.30 -1.66 -5.88
CA PRO A 118 -0.51 -0.57 -4.94
C PRO A 118 0.24 0.71 -5.32
N ILE A 119 -0.37 1.85 -5.06
CA ILE A 119 0.15 3.19 -5.41
C ILE A 119 0.66 3.95 -4.19
N ALA A 120 0.32 3.50 -2.98
CA ALA A 120 0.76 4.11 -1.75
C ALA A 120 0.81 3.07 -0.63
N VAL A 121 1.63 3.37 0.37
CA VAL A 121 1.77 2.63 1.62
C VAL A 121 1.65 3.62 2.77
N GLY A 122 0.98 3.19 3.83
CA GLY A 122 0.79 4.01 5.00
C GLY A 122 0.55 3.22 6.27
N LYS A 123 0.29 3.97 7.33
CA LYS A 123 -0.06 3.45 8.66
C LYS A 123 -1.57 3.58 8.87
N ALA A 124 -2.23 2.48 9.18
CA ALA A 124 -3.65 2.51 9.56
C ALA A 124 -3.84 3.31 10.85
N LEU A 125 -4.70 4.34 10.83
CA LEU A 125 -5.02 5.13 12.03
C LEU A 125 -6.15 4.50 12.85
N MET A 126 -6.91 3.60 12.23
CA MET A 126 -8.01 2.84 12.82
C MET A 126 -7.85 1.36 12.46
N SER A 127 -8.33 0.45 13.31
CA SER A 127 -8.47 -0.96 12.90
C SER A 127 -9.54 -1.12 11.83
N SER A 128 -9.54 -2.24 11.12
CA SER A 128 -10.61 -2.61 10.16
C SER A 128 -12.01 -2.47 10.77
N GLU A 129 -12.18 -2.92 12.01
CA GLU A 129 -13.45 -2.88 12.73
C GLU A 129 -13.85 -1.43 13.09
N GLN A 130 -12.87 -0.61 13.49
CA GLN A 130 -13.11 0.80 13.79
C GLN A 130 -13.49 1.60 12.53
N MET A 131 -12.85 1.30 11.39
CA MET A 131 -13.22 1.91 10.10
C MET A 131 -14.69 1.63 9.78
N LEU A 132 -15.14 0.38 9.89
CA LEU A 132 -16.54 -0.01 9.69
C LEU A 132 -17.48 0.64 10.71
N ALA A 133 -17.14 0.62 12.00
CA ALA A 133 -17.95 1.18 13.07
C ALA A 133 -18.13 2.71 12.94
N SER A 134 -17.15 3.41 12.36
CA SER A 134 -17.26 4.85 12.06
C SER A 134 -18.19 5.19 10.89
N GLY A 135 -18.70 4.17 10.19
CA GLY A 135 -19.42 4.35 8.93
C GLY A 135 -18.54 4.91 7.81
N MET A 136 -17.25 4.52 7.79
CA MET A 136 -16.27 4.96 6.81
C MET A 136 -16.05 6.48 6.79
N LYS A 137 -15.95 7.09 7.98
CA LYS A 137 -15.75 8.55 8.13
C LYS A 137 -14.44 8.89 8.80
N GLY A 138 -13.82 9.99 8.34
CA GLY A 138 -12.58 10.51 8.90
C GLY A 138 -11.32 9.98 8.21
N ARG A 139 -10.16 10.25 8.83
CA ARG A 139 -8.85 9.80 8.33
C ARG A 139 -8.63 8.34 8.67
N GLY A 140 -8.43 7.51 7.65
CA GLY A 140 -8.24 6.07 7.79
C GLY A 140 -6.78 5.65 7.79
N VAL A 141 -5.97 6.23 6.90
CA VAL A 141 -4.56 5.87 6.74
C VAL A 141 -3.73 7.13 6.63
N GLN A 142 -2.67 7.19 7.44
CA GLN A 142 -1.61 8.17 7.26
C GLN A 142 -0.68 7.68 6.14
N VAL A 143 -0.61 8.40 5.02
CA VAL A 143 0.24 8.02 3.90
C VAL A 143 1.70 8.35 4.25
N LEU A 144 2.59 7.39 4.01
CA LEU A 144 4.02 7.52 4.33
C LEU A 144 4.90 7.44 3.09
N HIS A 145 4.46 6.71 2.08
CA HIS A 145 5.18 6.52 0.84
C HIS A 145 4.17 6.33 -0.30
N PHE A 146 4.40 6.95 -1.45
CA PHE A 146 3.50 6.88 -2.59
C PHE A 146 4.25 6.88 -3.93
N TYR A 147 3.53 6.50 -4.97
CA TYR A 147 4.02 6.49 -6.35
C TYR A 147 4.44 7.91 -6.77
N HIS A 148 5.62 8.03 -7.39
CA HIS A 148 6.24 9.32 -7.75
C HIS A 148 6.76 10.18 -6.59
N ASP A 149 6.81 9.67 -5.36
CA ASP A 149 7.55 10.36 -4.30
C ASP A 149 9.08 10.17 -4.43
N THR A 150 9.83 10.87 -3.58
CA THR A 150 11.30 10.84 -3.60
C THR A 150 11.88 9.45 -3.28
N LEU A 151 11.19 8.64 -2.48
CA LEU A 151 11.61 7.27 -2.20
C LEU A 151 11.34 6.36 -3.41
N TRP A 152 10.25 6.59 -4.15
CA TRP A 152 9.98 5.90 -5.40
C TRP A 152 11.02 6.27 -6.46
N GLU A 153 11.36 7.55 -6.59
CA GLU A 153 12.37 8.06 -7.53
C GLU A 153 13.76 7.48 -7.31
N PHE A 154 14.07 7.07 -6.07
CA PHE A 154 15.33 6.40 -5.72
C PHE A 154 15.47 5.01 -6.36
N GLY A 155 14.34 4.32 -6.63
CA GLY A 155 14.34 2.99 -7.24
C GLY A 155 14.44 2.99 -8.77
N ALA A 156 14.06 1.87 -9.39
CA ALA A 156 14.12 1.68 -10.85
C ALA A 156 13.07 2.48 -11.65
N LYS A 157 12.19 3.23 -10.98
CA LYS A 157 11.12 4.05 -11.59
C LYS A 157 10.14 3.22 -12.42
N THR A 158 9.88 1.99 -11.98
CA THR A 158 8.98 1.06 -12.66
C THR A 158 7.58 1.65 -12.79
N SER A 159 7.04 1.65 -14.01
CA SER A 159 5.67 2.10 -14.26
C SER A 159 4.66 1.13 -13.68
N LEU A 160 3.53 1.64 -13.18
CA LEU A 160 2.40 0.82 -12.70
C LEU A 160 1.87 -0.16 -13.77
N LEU A 161 1.99 0.19 -15.06
CA LEU A 161 1.53 -0.64 -16.18
C LEU A 161 2.47 -1.82 -16.52
N LEU A 162 3.73 -1.75 -16.06
CA LEU A 162 4.72 -2.81 -16.22
C LEU A 162 4.96 -3.59 -14.92
N SER A 163 4.26 -3.23 -13.84
CA SER A 163 4.37 -3.98 -12.60
C SER A 163 3.68 -5.33 -12.76
N PRO A 164 4.26 -6.44 -12.27
CA PRO A 164 3.65 -7.77 -12.35
C PRO A 164 2.43 -7.93 -11.42
N TRP A 165 1.89 -6.82 -10.89
CA TRP A 165 0.82 -6.86 -9.92
C TRP A 165 -0.50 -7.22 -10.60
N THR A 166 -1.03 -8.39 -10.25
CA THR A 166 -2.43 -8.74 -10.46
C THR A 166 -3.05 -8.90 -9.08
N PRO A 167 -4.16 -8.19 -8.77
CA PRO A 167 -4.87 -8.47 -7.54
C PRO A 167 -5.26 -9.94 -7.55
N CYS A 168 -5.00 -10.66 -6.47
CA CYS A 168 -5.48 -12.03 -6.32
C CYS A 168 -7.00 -12.02 -6.48
N ARG A 169 -7.45 -12.50 -7.64
CA ARG A 169 -8.80 -12.42 -8.17
C ARG A 169 -9.85 -12.75 -7.10
N LEU A 170 -10.65 -11.76 -6.72
CA LEU A 170 -11.99 -11.93 -6.16
C LEU A 170 -12.76 -12.87 -7.08
N ARG A 171 -12.82 -14.15 -6.71
CA ARG A 171 -13.74 -15.12 -7.29
C ARG A 171 -15.12 -14.90 -6.69
N MET A 172 -15.69 -13.71 -6.86
CA MET A 172 -17.12 -13.48 -6.60
C MET A 172 -17.91 -14.07 -7.77
N SER A 173 -17.99 -15.40 -7.80
CA SER A 173 -19.01 -16.13 -8.53
C SER A 173 -20.33 -15.96 -7.76
N CYS A 174 -21.05 -14.86 -8.00
CA CYS A 174 -22.47 -14.81 -7.66
C CYS A 174 -23.20 -15.79 -8.61
N ARG A 175 -23.26 -17.06 -8.23
CA ARG A 175 -24.25 -17.98 -8.80
C ARG A 175 -25.60 -17.55 -8.23
N ARG A 176 -26.36 -16.80 -9.03
CA ARG A 176 -27.82 -16.82 -8.90
C ARG A 176 -28.26 -18.24 -9.24
N THR A 177 -28.40 -19.09 -8.23
CA THR A 177 -29.35 -20.20 -8.30
C THR A 177 -30.72 -19.60 -8.07
N THR A 178 -31.44 -19.35 -9.15
CA THR A 178 -32.89 -19.25 -9.08
C THR A 178 -33.46 -20.65 -8.84
N PRO A 179 -34.52 -20.79 -8.03
CA PRO A 179 -35.25 -22.05 -7.88
C PRO A 179 -35.94 -22.47 -9.18
#